data_AF-A0A845LM32-F1
#
_entry.id   AF-A0A845LM32-F1
#
_cell.length_a   1.000
_cell.length_b   1.000
_cell.length_c   1.000
_cell.angle_alpha   90.00
_cell.angle_beta   90.00
_cell.angle_gamma   90.00
#
_symmetry.space_group_name_H-M   'P 1'
#
loop_
_entity.id
_entity.type
_entity.pdbx_description
1 polymer ?
#
loop_
_entity_poly.entity_id
_entity_poly.type
_entity_poly.pdbx_seq_one_letter_code
_entity_poly.pdbx_strand_id
1 'polypeptide(L)'
;MASKRYKELMKQAQSERTRLTRAIHNEINEIFKDVSKSLERKAVGAKRASLTERFMLDYKKAIDAELKEVRKQLYSKNKKVIEDAANAAVKSQLSFLEEIDVKYSLGLGETFRDAFSRVPKDAMNEILSGNMYKDRMGLSERIWADTKGMEKDIDYIIARGIAEKKSAYDLAKDLEVYLDPEAKKDWEWSNVYPNTRKQIDYNAQRMARTSINHAFFNTNMKSYAKNPFVEGVEWMLSNSHYERQIKPFGPDVCDEYAKHDEGLGTGIFPVDKVPLPHPMCLCTQAAYIPKDFDEIGEELGRWVRGESNPTLDGWYGEFGREFAGGGKQDGDIYKFRKRESYADWFDKRNDSYKKAVLGTHKYYLHKAGVFKDSYFDMPWSELNTEKNRIIVAREKTLAEGPKWKSGKLEQHVSTRRIRKHIPDNWTAQDYNDKILGIIDNKEADVYRYLDKYVVFSDGEWIVMMSQEGTMETAFPPEKFDNYVNKGKGYELLGKLKEMY
;
A
#
# COMPACT_ATOMS: atom_id res chain seq x y z
N MET A 1 -1.83 19.61 39.32
CA MET A 1 -1.10 18.71 38.41
C MET A 1 -1.18 19.21 36.98
N ALA A 2 -0.03 19.32 36.31
CA ALA A 2 0.06 19.68 34.90
C ALA A 2 -0.77 18.74 34.00
N SER A 3 -0.86 17.46 34.38
CA SER A 3 -1.73 16.46 33.75
C SER A 3 -3.18 16.93 33.56
N LYS A 4 -3.76 17.67 34.52
CA LYS A 4 -5.15 18.15 34.40
C LYS A 4 -5.29 19.15 33.24
N ARG A 5 -4.38 20.12 33.16
CA ARG A 5 -4.36 21.11 32.08
C ARG A 5 -4.09 20.44 30.73
N TYR A 6 -3.15 19.50 30.70
CA TYR A 6 -2.84 18.72 29.50
C TYR A 6 -4.07 17.95 28.97
N LYS A 7 -4.83 17.31 29.85
CA LYS A 7 -6.08 16.61 29.47
C LYS A 7 -7.13 17.54 28.87
N GLU A 8 -7.22 18.80 29.30
CA GLU A 8 -8.13 19.78 28.70
C GLU A 8 -7.72 20.10 27.25
N LEU A 9 -6.43 20.32 27.00
CA LEU A 9 -5.89 20.53 25.65
C LEU A 9 -6.10 19.28 24.77
N MET A 10 -5.90 18.08 25.33
CA MET A 10 -6.17 16.82 24.63
C MET A 10 -7.65 16.63 24.26
N LYS A 11 -8.59 17.05 25.12
CA LYS A 11 -10.03 17.02 24.79
C LYS A 11 -10.35 17.93 23.60
N GLN A 12 -9.72 19.09 23.50
CA GLN A 12 -9.88 19.98 22.35
C GLN A 12 -9.33 19.34 21.06
N ALA A 13 -8.13 18.76 21.13
CA ALA A 13 -7.52 18.04 20.02
C ALA A 13 -8.35 16.82 19.57
N GLN A 14 -8.93 16.07 20.52
CA GLN A 14 -9.83 14.95 20.24
C GLN A 14 -11.13 15.39 19.57
N SER A 15 -11.68 16.55 19.96
CA SER A 15 -12.85 17.14 19.31
C SER A 15 -12.56 17.45 17.84
N GLU A 16 -11.39 18.04 17.57
CA GLU A 16 -10.94 18.34 16.21
C GLU A 16 -10.73 17.06 15.38
N ARG A 17 -10.07 16.04 15.93
CA ARG A 17 -9.94 14.72 15.30
C ARG A 17 -11.31 14.12 14.93
N THR A 18 -12.28 14.28 15.82
CA THR A 18 -13.66 13.80 15.60
C THR A 18 -14.35 14.59 14.49
N ARG A 19 -14.17 15.91 14.44
CA ARG A 19 -14.68 16.78 13.37
C ARG A 19 -14.10 16.37 12.01
N LEU A 20 -12.78 16.19 11.92
CA LEU A 20 -12.09 15.72 10.72
C LEU A 20 -12.61 14.36 10.25
N THR A 21 -12.82 13.42 11.18
CA THR A 21 -13.38 12.10 10.88
C THR A 21 -14.77 12.18 10.27
N ARG A 22 -15.66 13.06 10.79
CA ARG A 22 -16.99 13.25 10.21
C ARG A 22 -16.93 13.90 8.83
N ALA A 23 -16.06 14.90 8.66
CA ALA A 23 -15.89 15.59 7.39
C ALA A 23 -15.44 14.63 6.28
N ILE A 24 -14.41 13.82 6.53
CA ILE A 24 -13.93 12.86 5.52
C ILE A 24 -14.98 11.79 5.20
N HIS A 25 -15.81 11.38 6.16
CA HIS A 25 -16.90 10.44 5.91
C HIS A 25 -17.92 11.00 4.92
N ASN A 26 -18.31 12.27 5.08
CA ASN A 26 -19.17 12.95 4.12
C ASN A 26 -18.49 13.08 2.74
N GLU A 27 -17.20 13.46 2.70
CA GLU A 27 -16.47 13.57 1.44
C GLU A 27 -16.37 12.23 0.70
N ILE A 28 -16.13 11.12 1.42
CA ILE A 28 -16.11 9.78 0.84
C ILE A 28 -17.47 9.42 0.24
N ASN A 29 -18.56 9.73 0.94
CA ASN A 29 -19.90 9.50 0.41
C ASN A 29 -20.14 10.26 -0.89
N GLU A 30 -19.75 11.54 -0.95
CA GLU A 30 -19.92 12.34 -2.15
C GLU A 30 -19.06 11.84 -3.32
N ILE A 31 -17.83 11.35 -3.08
CA ILE A 31 -17.00 10.72 -4.13
C ILE A 31 -17.75 9.55 -4.78
N PHE A 32 -18.37 8.68 -3.98
CA PHE A 32 -19.08 7.52 -4.50
C PHE A 32 -20.40 7.89 -5.18
N LYS A 33 -21.13 8.88 -4.64
CA LYS A 33 -22.33 9.43 -5.29
C LYS A 33 -22.01 10.04 -6.66
N ASP A 34 -20.89 10.76 -6.79
CA ASP A 34 -20.48 11.36 -8.05
C ASP A 34 -20.16 10.30 -9.11
N VAL A 35 -19.54 9.19 -8.72
CA VAL A 35 -19.32 8.03 -9.59
C VAL A 35 -20.65 7.43 -10.05
N SER A 36 -21.58 7.20 -9.11
CA SER A 36 -22.90 6.64 -9.43
C SER A 36 -23.64 7.54 -10.44
N LYS A 37 -23.70 8.86 -10.20
CA LYS A 37 -24.29 9.84 -11.13
C LYS A 37 -23.57 9.93 -12.48
N SER A 38 -22.24 9.82 -12.50
CA SER A 38 -21.45 9.81 -13.74
C SER A 38 -21.81 8.60 -14.61
N LEU A 39 -21.95 7.43 -13.98
CA LEU A 39 -22.30 6.19 -14.65
C LEU A 39 -23.77 6.13 -15.06
N GLU A 40 -24.69 6.73 -14.29
CA GLU A 40 -26.09 6.92 -14.67
C GLU A 40 -26.20 7.71 -15.98
N ARG A 41 -25.51 8.85 -16.09
CA ARG A 41 -25.53 9.66 -17.33
C ARG A 41 -25.04 8.87 -18.55
N LYS A 42 -24.04 8.00 -18.36
CA LYS A 42 -23.52 7.11 -19.41
C LYS A 42 -24.50 5.98 -19.75
N ALA A 43 -25.32 5.55 -18.77
CA ALA A 43 -26.36 4.53 -18.94
C ALA A 43 -27.57 5.04 -19.73
N VAL A 44 -28.03 6.27 -19.47
CA VAL A 44 -29.21 6.88 -20.11
C VAL A 44 -29.02 7.06 -21.63
N GLY A 45 -27.77 7.15 -22.11
CA GLY A 45 -27.45 7.18 -23.53
C GLY A 45 -27.58 5.83 -24.27
N ALA A 46 -27.77 4.73 -23.55
CA ALA A 46 -27.90 3.38 -24.13
C ALA A 46 -29.34 3.14 -24.64
N LYS A 47 -29.50 2.78 -25.93
CA LYS A 47 -30.81 2.41 -26.47
C LYS A 47 -31.31 1.12 -25.78
N ARG A 48 -32.58 1.11 -25.33
CA ARG A 48 -33.28 -0.02 -24.66
C ARG A 48 -33.22 -1.37 -25.40
N ALA A 49 -32.85 -1.39 -26.69
CA ALA A 49 -32.90 -2.58 -27.53
C ALA A 49 -31.54 -3.27 -27.80
N SER A 50 -30.41 -2.85 -27.22
CA SER A 50 -29.13 -3.47 -27.55
C SER A 50 -28.13 -3.51 -26.39
N LEU A 51 -28.17 -4.58 -25.59
CA LEU A 51 -26.98 -5.05 -24.87
C LEU A 51 -26.00 -5.63 -25.91
N THR A 52 -25.28 -4.75 -26.60
CA THR A 52 -24.17 -5.18 -27.45
C THR A 52 -22.98 -5.48 -26.55
N GLU A 53 -22.21 -6.50 -26.88
CA GLU A 53 -20.89 -6.76 -26.27
C GLU A 53 -20.03 -5.48 -26.26
N ARG A 54 -20.15 -4.67 -27.32
CA ARG A 54 -19.47 -3.39 -27.43
C ARG A 54 -19.86 -2.39 -26.35
N PHE A 55 -21.16 -2.22 -26.08
CA PHE A 55 -21.64 -1.35 -25.00
C PHE A 55 -21.07 -1.81 -23.64
N MET A 56 -21.08 -3.11 -23.38
CA MET A 56 -20.55 -3.67 -22.12
C MET A 56 -19.05 -3.40 -21.94
N LEU A 57 -18.27 -3.55 -23.01
CA LEU A 57 -16.85 -3.24 -23.00
C LEU A 57 -16.60 -1.75 -22.77
N ASP A 58 -17.37 -0.87 -23.39
CA ASP A 58 -17.21 0.58 -23.23
C ASP A 58 -17.71 1.05 -21.85
N TYR A 59 -18.76 0.44 -21.31
CA TYR A 59 -19.26 0.72 -19.96
C TYR A 59 -18.28 0.24 -18.88
N LYS A 60 -17.70 -0.96 -19.03
CA LYS A 60 -16.63 -1.45 -18.14
C LYS A 60 -15.41 -0.52 -18.14
N LYS A 61 -14.96 -0.06 -19.31
CA LYS A 61 -13.88 0.94 -19.40
C LYS A 61 -14.23 2.23 -18.70
N ALA A 62 -15.48 2.68 -18.80
CA ALA A 62 -15.94 3.87 -18.08
C ALA A 62 -15.87 3.66 -16.56
N ILE A 63 -16.31 2.51 -16.05
CA ILE A 63 -16.20 2.16 -14.64
C ILE A 63 -14.73 2.15 -14.20
N ASP A 64 -13.84 1.47 -14.93
CA ASP A 64 -12.41 1.41 -14.59
C ASP A 64 -11.77 2.81 -14.50
N ALA A 65 -12.19 3.74 -15.37
CA ALA A 65 -11.75 5.14 -15.32
C ALA A 65 -12.28 5.87 -14.08
N GLU A 66 -13.56 5.71 -13.74
CA GLU A 66 -14.13 6.28 -12.50
C GLU A 66 -13.44 5.73 -11.26
N LEU A 67 -13.19 4.41 -11.21
CA LEU A 67 -12.50 3.75 -10.09
C LEU A 67 -11.06 4.26 -9.91
N LYS A 68 -10.37 4.57 -11.01
CA LYS A 68 -9.05 5.20 -10.96
C LYS A 68 -9.13 6.59 -10.34
N GLU A 69 -10.15 7.38 -10.66
CA GLU A 69 -10.33 8.71 -10.07
C GLU A 69 -10.74 8.61 -8.59
N VAL A 70 -11.60 7.66 -8.22
CA VAL A 70 -11.92 7.36 -6.80
C VAL A 70 -10.66 7.09 -6.01
N ARG A 71 -9.77 6.21 -6.50
CA ARG A 71 -8.49 5.90 -5.82
C ARG A 71 -7.67 7.17 -5.57
N LYS A 72 -7.56 8.04 -6.58
CA LYS A 72 -6.81 9.29 -6.50
C LYS A 72 -7.42 10.26 -5.49
N GLN A 73 -8.74 10.45 -5.53
CA GLN A 73 -9.46 11.33 -4.60
C GLN A 73 -9.40 10.80 -3.16
N LEU A 74 -9.60 9.49 -2.96
CA LEU A 74 -9.45 8.87 -1.66
C LEU A 74 -8.04 9.09 -1.11
N TYR A 75 -7.00 8.92 -1.93
CA TYR A 75 -5.61 9.11 -1.49
C TYR A 75 -5.34 10.57 -1.10
N SER A 76 -5.69 11.52 -1.96
CA SER A 76 -5.41 12.95 -1.70
C SER A 76 -6.14 13.46 -0.48
N LYS A 77 -7.44 13.15 -0.35
CA LYS A 77 -8.26 13.58 0.79
C LYS A 77 -7.83 12.91 2.09
N ASN A 78 -7.58 11.58 2.08
CA ASN A 78 -7.09 10.88 3.26
C ASN A 78 -5.71 11.39 3.70
N LYS A 79 -4.79 11.61 2.76
CA LYS A 79 -3.48 12.20 3.07
C LYS A 79 -3.63 13.54 3.79
N LYS A 80 -4.54 14.41 3.31
CA LYS A 80 -4.76 15.72 3.93
C LYS A 80 -5.31 15.62 5.35
N VAL A 81 -6.33 14.80 5.57
CA VAL A 81 -6.92 14.67 6.93
C VAL A 81 -6.01 13.92 7.90
N ILE A 82 -5.13 13.04 7.42
CA ILE A 82 -4.05 12.43 8.22
C ILE A 82 -3.08 13.52 8.70
N GLU A 83 -2.66 14.42 7.81
CA GLU A 83 -1.82 15.58 8.14
C GLU A 83 -2.52 16.49 9.16
N ASP A 84 -3.79 16.83 8.93
CA ASP A 84 -4.54 17.71 9.83
C ASP A 84 -4.73 17.08 11.22
N ALA A 85 -4.96 15.76 11.29
CA ALA A 85 -5.05 15.05 12.55
C ALA A 85 -3.71 14.99 13.30
N ALA A 86 -2.61 14.81 12.58
CA ALA A 86 -1.27 14.89 13.15
C ALA A 86 -0.97 16.30 13.70
N ASN A 87 -1.31 17.35 12.94
CA ASN A 87 -1.18 18.73 13.40
C ASN A 87 -2.06 19.05 14.62
N ALA A 88 -3.29 18.53 14.67
CA ALA A 88 -4.17 18.68 15.82
C ALA A 88 -3.58 18.01 17.09
N ALA A 89 -2.92 16.86 16.94
CA ALA A 89 -2.25 16.18 18.04
C ALA A 89 -1.08 17.01 18.60
N VAL A 90 -0.14 17.42 17.74
CA VAL A 90 1.06 18.16 18.18
C VAL A 90 0.71 19.52 18.81
N LYS A 91 -0.40 20.13 18.39
CA LYS A 91 -0.88 21.40 18.94
C LYS A 91 -1.12 21.32 20.45
N SER A 92 -1.61 20.20 20.97
CA SER A 92 -1.83 20.03 22.41
C SER A 92 -0.52 20.16 23.21
N GLN A 93 0.56 19.56 22.70
CA GLN A 93 1.89 19.61 23.27
C GLN A 93 2.50 21.02 23.17
N LEU A 94 2.37 21.66 22.01
CA LEU A 94 2.86 23.04 21.79
C LEU A 94 2.13 24.03 22.69
N SER A 95 0.80 24.00 22.73
CA SER A 95 0.02 24.91 23.59
C SER A 95 0.35 24.73 25.07
N PHE A 96 0.57 23.50 25.53
CA PHE A 96 1.00 23.25 26.90
C PHE A 96 2.34 23.93 27.23
N LEU A 97 3.35 23.76 26.37
CA LEU A 97 4.68 24.33 26.57
C LEU A 97 4.72 25.85 26.36
N GLU A 98 3.96 26.37 25.39
CA GLU A 98 3.81 27.81 25.14
C GLU A 98 3.12 28.51 26.32
N GLU A 99 2.14 27.89 26.97
CA GLU A 99 1.51 28.45 28.17
C GLU A 99 2.54 28.58 29.32
N ILE A 100 3.48 27.63 29.45
CA ILE A 100 4.57 27.70 30.42
C ILE A 100 5.58 28.80 30.03
N ASP A 101 5.98 28.83 28.76
CA ASP A 101 6.89 29.83 28.20
C ASP A 101 6.42 31.26 28.46
N VAL A 102 5.15 31.54 28.18
CA VAL A 102 4.53 32.85 28.40
C VAL A 102 4.44 33.17 29.88
N LYS A 103 3.96 32.23 30.70
CA LYS A 103 3.78 32.47 32.14
C LYS A 103 5.10 32.79 32.85
N TYR A 104 6.19 32.13 32.45
CA TYR A 104 7.50 32.26 33.09
C TYR A 104 8.50 33.11 32.29
N SER A 105 8.08 33.70 31.16
CA SER A 105 8.90 34.54 30.29
C SER A 105 10.23 33.86 29.89
N LEU A 106 10.16 32.59 29.47
CA LEU A 106 11.35 31.76 29.24
C LEU A 106 12.03 32.08 27.90
N GLY A 107 11.28 32.55 26.90
CA GLY A 107 11.79 32.84 25.56
C GLY A 107 12.07 31.59 24.72
N LEU A 108 11.41 30.47 25.03
CA LEU A 108 11.60 29.16 24.40
C LEU A 108 10.55 28.83 23.33
N GLY A 109 9.56 29.70 23.08
CA GLY A 109 8.46 29.42 22.17
C GLY A 109 8.88 29.00 20.76
N GLU A 110 9.89 29.64 20.16
CA GLU A 110 10.42 29.23 18.84
C GLU A 110 11.13 27.87 18.91
N THR A 111 11.97 27.67 19.92
CA THR A 111 12.67 26.41 20.20
C THR A 111 11.70 25.22 20.36
N PHE A 112 10.57 25.42 21.05
CA PHE A 112 9.53 24.40 21.14
C PHE A 112 8.90 24.12 19.78
N ARG A 113 8.53 25.14 19.00
CA ARG A 113 7.94 24.95 17.66
C ARG A 113 8.89 24.18 16.74
N ASP A 114 10.18 24.49 16.77
CA ASP A 114 11.17 23.83 15.92
C ASP A 114 11.32 22.34 16.25
N ALA A 115 11.37 21.98 17.53
CA ALA A 115 11.55 20.59 17.93
C ALA A 115 10.37 19.67 17.61
N PHE A 116 9.16 20.23 17.61
CA PHE A 116 7.96 19.50 17.25
C PHE A 116 7.57 19.65 15.76
N SER A 117 8.23 20.54 15.00
CA SER A 117 7.89 20.88 13.61
C SER A 117 7.84 19.69 12.66
N ARG A 118 8.73 18.70 12.84
CA ARG A 118 8.81 17.51 11.99
C ARG A 118 7.88 16.37 12.44
N VAL A 119 7.44 16.38 13.69
CA VAL A 119 6.69 15.25 14.30
C VAL A 119 5.43 14.90 13.50
N PRO A 120 4.57 15.86 13.09
CA PRO A 120 3.38 15.53 12.30
C PRO A 120 3.71 14.86 10.96
N LYS A 121 4.76 15.35 10.28
CA LYS A 121 5.17 14.82 8.98
C LYS A 121 5.72 13.41 9.10
N ASP A 122 6.52 13.14 10.12
CA ASP A 122 7.09 11.82 10.37
C ASP A 122 6.00 10.81 10.75
N ALA A 123 5.08 11.20 11.63
CA ALA A 123 3.93 10.37 12.00
C ALA A 123 3.03 10.04 10.80
N MET A 124 2.77 11.04 9.94
CA MET A 124 2.04 10.85 8.69
C MET A 124 2.79 9.88 7.76
N ASN A 125 4.08 10.06 7.56
CA ASN A 125 4.87 9.24 6.64
C ASN A 125 4.87 7.76 7.04
N GLU A 126 4.89 7.44 8.33
CA GLU A 126 4.78 6.05 8.81
C GLU A 126 3.43 5.39 8.50
N ILE A 127 2.36 6.18 8.43
CA ILE A 127 1.03 5.70 8.03
C ILE A 127 0.94 5.56 6.52
N LEU A 128 1.43 6.56 5.78
CA LEU A 128 1.42 6.55 4.33
C LEU A 128 2.25 5.41 3.75
N SER A 129 3.41 5.12 4.34
CA SER A 129 4.29 4.00 3.97
C SER A 129 3.86 2.65 4.57
N GLY A 130 3.01 2.67 5.59
CA GLY A 130 2.58 1.48 6.31
C GLY A 130 3.58 0.95 7.34
N ASN A 131 4.71 1.62 7.57
CA ASN A 131 5.74 1.23 8.54
C ASN A 131 5.22 1.07 9.99
N MET A 132 4.11 1.73 10.30
CA MET A 132 3.41 1.60 11.58
C MET A 132 2.72 0.24 11.76
N TYR A 133 2.46 -0.49 10.67
CA TYR A 133 1.64 -1.71 10.66
C TYR A 133 2.46 -2.98 10.47
N LYS A 134 2.00 -4.08 11.09
CA LYS A 134 2.59 -5.42 10.89
C LYS A 134 2.49 -5.88 9.44
N ASP A 135 1.40 -5.51 8.76
CA ASP A 135 1.15 -5.84 7.36
C ASP A 135 1.85 -4.88 6.39
N ARG A 136 2.65 -3.91 6.84
CA ARG A 136 3.32 -2.86 6.05
C ARG A 136 2.48 -2.23 4.92
N MET A 137 1.15 -2.29 5.00
CA MET A 137 0.30 -1.70 3.98
C MET A 137 0.12 -0.22 4.30
N GLY A 138 0.65 0.61 3.42
CA GLY A 138 0.43 2.04 3.42
C GLY A 138 -0.96 2.42 2.93
N LEU A 139 -1.20 3.72 2.85
CA LEU A 139 -2.49 4.27 2.47
C LEU A 139 -2.87 3.85 1.02
N SER A 140 -1.91 3.91 0.11
CA SER A 140 -2.11 3.56 -1.31
C SER A 140 -2.52 2.10 -1.48
N GLU A 141 -1.82 1.19 -0.78
CA GLU A 141 -2.08 -0.24 -0.80
C GLU A 141 -3.48 -0.58 -0.28
N ARG A 142 -3.90 0.08 0.81
CA ARG A 142 -5.23 -0.13 1.40
C ARG A 142 -6.33 0.36 0.46
N ILE A 143 -6.18 1.55 -0.11
CA ILE A 143 -7.12 2.08 -1.12
C ILE A 143 -7.21 1.15 -2.32
N TRP A 144 -6.08 0.63 -2.81
CA TRP A 144 -6.06 -0.32 -3.91
C TRP A 144 -6.78 -1.62 -3.55
N ALA A 145 -6.53 -2.20 -2.38
CA ALA A 145 -7.20 -3.42 -1.92
C ALA A 145 -8.72 -3.22 -1.78
N ASP A 146 -9.16 -2.12 -1.20
CA ASP A 146 -10.59 -1.79 -1.02
C ASP A 146 -11.30 -1.63 -2.37
N THR A 147 -10.68 -0.93 -3.31
CA THR A 147 -11.24 -0.71 -4.65
C THR A 147 -11.16 -1.94 -5.53
N LYS A 148 -10.18 -2.84 -5.33
CA LYS A 148 -10.11 -4.15 -6.00
C LYS A 148 -11.27 -5.07 -5.60
N GLY A 149 -11.69 -5.04 -4.34
CA GLY A 149 -12.93 -5.70 -3.94
C GLY A 149 -14.13 -5.19 -4.73
N MET A 150 -14.15 -3.89 -5.07
CA MET A 150 -15.24 -3.26 -5.81
C MET A 150 -15.27 -3.65 -7.27
N GLU A 151 -14.11 -3.72 -7.90
CA GLU A 151 -13.99 -4.29 -9.25
C GLU A 151 -14.53 -5.71 -9.31
N LYS A 152 -14.24 -6.56 -8.31
CA LYS A 152 -14.77 -7.94 -8.27
C LYS A 152 -16.30 -7.99 -8.17
N ASP A 153 -16.88 -7.16 -7.32
CA ASP A 153 -18.34 -7.09 -7.16
C ASP A 153 -19.01 -6.58 -8.46
N ILE A 154 -18.42 -5.59 -9.12
CA ILE A 154 -18.88 -5.09 -10.43
C ILE A 154 -18.80 -6.19 -11.49
N ASP A 155 -17.68 -6.90 -11.58
CA ASP A 155 -17.50 -8.01 -12.52
C ASP A 155 -18.53 -9.10 -12.29
N TYR A 156 -18.84 -9.39 -11.03
CA TYR A 156 -19.89 -10.33 -10.65
C TYR A 156 -21.29 -9.86 -11.06
N ILE A 157 -21.64 -8.59 -10.81
CA ILE A 157 -22.92 -7.99 -11.22
C ILE A 157 -23.08 -8.06 -12.75
N ILE A 158 -22.03 -7.75 -13.50
CA ILE A 158 -22.01 -7.87 -14.97
C ILE A 158 -22.24 -9.31 -15.40
N ALA A 159 -21.49 -10.27 -14.84
CA ALA A 159 -21.62 -11.68 -15.19
C ALA A 159 -23.04 -12.22 -14.90
N ARG A 160 -23.61 -11.85 -13.76
CA ARG A 160 -24.99 -12.20 -13.38
C ARG A 160 -26.02 -11.57 -14.31
N GLY A 161 -25.88 -10.28 -14.64
CA GLY A 161 -26.78 -9.60 -15.57
C GLY A 161 -26.79 -10.24 -16.96
N ILE A 162 -25.63 -10.69 -17.46
CA ILE A 162 -25.53 -11.45 -18.72
C ILE A 162 -26.26 -12.79 -18.59
N ALA A 163 -26.03 -13.55 -17.51
CA ALA A 163 -26.69 -14.83 -17.27
C ALA A 163 -28.22 -14.72 -17.17
N GLU A 164 -28.70 -13.62 -16.58
CA GLU A 164 -30.13 -13.29 -16.45
C GLU A 164 -30.73 -12.64 -17.70
N LYS A 165 -29.92 -12.43 -18.76
CA LYS A 165 -30.34 -11.80 -20.02
C LYS A 165 -30.92 -10.39 -19.81
N LYS A 166 -30.41 -9.65 -18.83
CA LYS A 166 -30.81 -8.25 -18.56
C LYS A 166 -30.50 -7.35 -19.76
N SER A 167 -31.31 -6.30 -19.93
CA SER A 167 -31.00 -5.26 -20.91
C SER A 167 -29.80 -4.42 -20.45
N ALA A 168 -29.18 -3.70 -21.39
CA ALA A 168 -28.11 -2.73 -21.08
C ALA A 168 -28.54 -1.68 -20.06
N TYR A 169 -29.81 -1.28 -20.17
CA TYR A 169 -30.40 -0.31 -19.28
C TYR A 169 -30.55 -0.87 -17.86
N ASP A 170 -31.11 -2.08 -17.72
CA ASP A 170 -31.34 -2.69 -16.41
C ASP A 170 -30.04 -2.99 -15.68
N LEU A 171 -29.05 -3.56 -16.39
CA LEU A 171 -27.73 -3.84 -15.81
C LEU A 171 -27.00 -2.56 -15.39
N ALA A 172 -27.14 -1.48 -16.17
CA ALA A 172 -26.57 -0.21 -15.78
C ALA A 172 -27.27 0.39 -14.54
N LYS A 173 -28.59 0.18 -14.40
CA LYS A 173 -29.34 0.59 -13.20
C LYS A 173 -28.94 -0.23 -11.97
N ASP A 174 -28.68 -1.52 -12.13
CA ASP A 174 -28.13 -2.35 -11.04
C ASP A 174 -26.76 -1.82 -10.59
N LEU A 175 -25.86 -1.51 -11.53
CA LEU A 175 -24.53 -0.97 -11.22
C LEU A 175 -24.60 0.42 -10.56
N GLU A 176 -25.57 1.25 -10.94
CA GLU A 176 -25.86 2.53 -10.26
C GLU A 176 -26.29 2.30 -8.79
N VAL A 177 -27.26 1.41 -8.56
CA VAL A 177 -27.72 1.05 -7.20
C VAL A 177 -26.58 0.46 -6.37
N TYR A 178 -25.71 -0.35 -6.99
CA TYR A 178 -24.54 -0.88 -6.33
C TYR A 178 -23.60 0.23 -5.85
N LEU A 179 -23.29 1.19 -6.72
CA LEU A 179 -22.30 2.24 -6.50
C LEU A 179 -22.82 3.43 -5.69
N ASP A 180 -24.13 3.57 -5.54
CA ASP A 180 -24.71 4.56 -4.65
C ASP A 180 -24.60 4.09 -3.18
N PRO A 181 -23.88 4.82 -2.30
CA PRO A 181 -23.76 4.49 -0.89
C PRO A 181 -25.08 4.64 -0.11
N GLU A 182 -26.04 5.43 -0.60
CA GLU A 182 -27.34 5.65 0.03
C GLU A 182 -28.44 4.71 -0.50
N ALA A 183 -28.19 4.05 -1.63
CA ALA A 183 -29.16 3.13 -2.22
C ALA A 183 -29.38 1.90 -1.33
N LYS A 184 -30.64 1.67 -0.97
CA LYS A 184 -31.08 0.49 -0.22
C LYS A 184 -30.93 -0.76 -1.10
N LYS A 185 -30.14 -1.71 -0.62
CA LYS A 185 -29.94 -3.02 -1.25
C LYS A 185 -30.71 -4.06 -0.45
N ASP A 186 -31.99 -4.20 -0.82
CA ASP A 186 -33.00 -4.97 -0.12
C ASP A 186 -32.88 -6.49 -0.36
N TRP A 187 -33.96 -7.22 -0.07
CA TRP A 187 -34.00 -8.66 -0.23
C TRP A 187 -33.90 -9.09 -1.69
N GLU A 188 -34.55 -8.36 -2.62
CA GLU A 188 -34.49 -8.67 -4.05
C GLU A 188 -33.06 -8.51 -4.58
N TRP A 189 -32.37 -7.42 -4.21
CA TRP A 189 -30.95 -7.26 -4.52
C TRP A 189 -30.12 -8.45 -4.05
N SER A 190 -30.35 -8.89 -2.81
CA SER A 190 -29.57 -9.96 -2.18
C SER A 190 -29.80 -11.33 -2.82
N ASN A 191 -30.96 -11.54 -3.46
CA ASN A 191 -31.26 -12.75 -4.21
C ASN A 191 -30.59 -12.77 -5.59
N VAL A 192 -30.58 -11.62 -6.27
CA VAL A 192 -30.00 -11.48 -7.61
C VAL A 192 -28.47 -11.43 -7.55
N TYR A 193 -27.95 -10.72 -6.55
CA TYR A 193 -26.52 -10.46 -6.34
C TYR A 193 -26.06 -10.89 -4.94
N PRO A 194 -26.16 -12.19 -4.61
CA PRO A 194 -25.71 -12.68 -3.31
C PRO A 194 -24.22 -12.38 -3.10
N ASN A 195 -23.84 -12.14 -1.85
CA ASN A 195 -22.47 -11.87 -1.40
C ASN A 195 -21.82 -10.57 -1.92
N THR A 196 -22.54 -9.74 -2.67
CA THR A 196 -22.08 -8.38 -2.98
C THR A 196 -22.12 -7.49 -1.74
N ARG A 197 -21.21 -6.52 -1.65
CA ARG A 197 -21.20 -5.56 -0.54
C ARG A 197 -22.43 -4.66 -0.59
N LYS A 198 -23.06 -4.47 0.56
CA LYS A 198 -24.23 -3.59 0.69
C LYS A 198 -23.86 -2.11 0.86
N GLN A 199 -22.72 -1.84 1.48
CA GLN A 199 -22.16 -0.50 1.67
C GLN A 199 -20.76 -0.48 1.06
N ILE A 200 -20.67 0.09 -0.14
CA ILE A 200 -19.44 0.04 -0.95
C ILE A 200 -18.32 0.94 -0.39
N ASP A 201 -18.72 2.01 0.27
CA ASP A 201 -17.89 3.06 0.86
C ASP A 201 -17.46 2.76 2.30
N TYR A 202 -18.12 1.82 2.97
CA TYR A 202 -17.86 1.46 4.37
C TYR A 202 -16.38 1.14 4.63
N ASN A 203 -15.72 0.37 3.75
CA ASN A 203 -14.30 0.06 3.91
C ASN A 203 -13.41 1.31 3.80
N ALA A 204 -13.70 2.20 2.85
CA ALA A 204 -13.00 3.47 2.70
C ALA A 204 -13.20 4.35 3.94
N GLN A 205 -14.42 4.43 4.48
CA GLN A 205 -14.70 5.14 5.72
C GLN A 205 -13.95 4.55 6.93
N ARG A 206 -13.88 3.22 7.03
CA ARG A 206 -13.13 2.53 8.11
C ARG A 206 -11.64 2.81 8.04
N MET A 207 -11.09 2.70 6.84
CA MET A 207 -9.69 2.99 6.55
C MET A 207 -9.36 4.44 6.90
N ALA A 208 -10.23 5.39 6.51
CA ALA A 208 -10.05 6.81 6.82
C ALA A 208 -10.05 7.08 8.33
N ARG A 209 -11.07 6.60 9.06
CA ARG A 209 -11.16 6.77 10.52
C ARG A 209 -9.96 6.17 11.24
N THR A 210 -9.55 4.97 10.83
CA THR A 210 -8.42 4.27 11.44
C THR A 210 -7.11 5.02 11.17
N SER A 211 -6.89 5.49 9.95
CA SER A 211 -5.68 6.25 9.59
C SER A 211 -5.60 7.59 10.32
N ILE A 212 -6.71 8.31 10.43
CA ILE A 212 -6.80 9.55 11.23
C ILE A 212 -6.46 9.29 12.70
N ASN A 213 -7.06 8.25 13.28
CA ASN A 213 -6.82 7.91 14.69
C ASN A 213 -5.36 7.52 14.93
N HIS A 214 -4.77 6.73 14.03
CA HIS A 214 -3.38 6.34 14.11
C HIS A 214 -2.42 7.52 13.91
N ALA A 215 -2.76 8.48 13.05
CA ALA A 215 -1.95 9.70 12.86
C ALA A 215 -1.91 10.52 14.12
N PHE A 216 -3.07 10.71 14.73
CA PHE A 216 -3.22 11.39 16.00
C PHE A 216 -2.44 10.68 17.12
N PHE A 217 -2.61 9.37 17.25
CA PHE A 217 -1.89 8.54 18.23
C PHE A 217 -0.37 8.61 18.03
N ASN A 218 0.11 8.33 16.83
CA ASN A 218 1.54 8.26 16.54
C ASN A 218 2.24 9.61 16.75
N THR A 219 1.56 10.70 16.38
CA THR A 219 2.05 12.06 16.64
C THR A 219 2.16 12.31 18.14
N ASN A 220 1.13 11.99 18.92
CA ASN A 220 1.18 12.11 20.37
C ASN A 220 2.33 11.29 20.97
N MET A 221 2.49 10.02 20.61
CA MET A 221 3.56 9.19 21.18
C MET A 221 4.95 9.75 20.88
N LYS A 222 5.17 10.20 19.64
CA LYS A 222 6.43 10.86 19.26
C LYS A 222 6.63 12.19 19.99
N SER A 223 5.58 12.98 20.19
CA SER A 223 5.64 14.21 20.97
C SER A 223 5.92 13.95 22.45
N TYR A 224 5.33 12.91 23.03
CA TYR A 224 5.50 12.55 24.44
C TYR A 224 6.92 12.07 24.71
N ALA A 225 7.49 11.26 23.80
CA ALA A 225 8.88 10.83 23.89
C ALA A 225 9.89 11.99 23.86
N LYS A 226 9.52 13.14 23.26
CA LYS A 226 10.36 14.35 23.23
C LYS A 226 10.12 15.31 24.40
N ASN A 227 9.13 15.08 25.25
CA ASN A 227 8.82 15.97 26.36
C ASN A 227 9.43 15.40 27.67
N PRO A 228 10.43 16.08 28.28
CA PRO A 228 11.15 15.55 29.44
C PRO A 228 10.31 15.45 30.71
N PHE A 229 9.11 16.03 30.71
CA PHE A 229 8.19 16.01 31.85
C PHE A 229 7.15 14.89 31.75
N VAL A 230 7.15 14.10 30.67
CA VAL A 230 6.21 13.00 30.50
C VAL A 230 6.80 11.73 31.08
N GLU A 231 6.19 11.23 32.15
CA GLU A 231 6.61 9.99 32.81
C GLU A 231 5.81 8.77 32.34
N GLY A 232 4.66 9.00 31.71
CA GLY A 232 3.84 7.94 31.15
C GLY A 232 2.72 8.46 30.26
N VAL A 233 1.86 7.56 29.83
CA VAL A 233 0.74 7.85 28.93
C VAL A 233 -0.53 7.20 29.47
N GLU A 234 -1.51 8.03 29.78
CA GLU A 234 -2.81 7.56 30.26
C GLU A 234 -3.72 7.20 29.09
N TRP A 235 -4.30 6.01 29.14
CA TRP A 235 -5.31 5.54 28.21
C TRP A 235 -6.70 6.02 28.64
N MET A 236 -7.29 6.93 27.86
CA MET A 236 -8.60 7.52 28.14
C MET A 236 -9.66 6.95 27.20
N LEU A 237 -10.65 6.25 27.79
CA LEU A 237 -11.81 5.75 27.05
C LEU A 237 -12.60 6.91 26.44
N SER A 238 -13.16 6.68 25.25
CA SER A 238 -14.08 7.64 24.64
C SER A 238 -15.36 7.77 25.48
N ASN A 239 -15.94 8.97 25.56
CA ASN A 239 -17.28 9.16 26.14
C ASN A 239 -18.36 8.31 25.43
N SER A 240 -18.11 7.88 24.18
CA SER A 240 -19.01 7.01 23.43
C SER A 240 -18.68 5.51 23.56
N HIS A 241 -17.66 5.13 24.34
CA HIS A 241 -17.22 3.73 24.46
C HIS A 241 -18.34 2.84 24.98
N TYR A 242 -19.02 3.26 26.06
CA TYR A 242 -20.12 2.48 26.63
C TYR A 242 -21.27 2.27 25.64
N GLU A 243 -21.81 3.35 25.07
CA GLU A 243 -22.99 3.27 24.20
C GLU A 243 -22.70 2.58 22.86
N ARG A 244 -21.47 2.67 22.32
CA ARG A 244 -21.14 2.12 21.00
C ARG A 244 -20.46 0.76 21.05
N GLN A 245 -19.83 0.40 22.16
CA GLN A 245 -19.08 -0.85 22.31
C GLN A 245 -19.68 -1.72 23.43
N ILE A 246 -19.66 -1.25 24.69
CA ILE A 246 -20.04 -2.09 25.84
C ILE A 246 -21.48 -2.57 25.77
N LYS A 247 -22.43 -1.65 25.58
CA LYS A 247 -23.86 -1.96 25.57
C LYS A 247 -24.27 -2.89 24.42
N PRO A 248 -23.82 -2.70 23.17
CA PRO A 248 -24.18 -3.61 22.07
C PRO A 248 -23.32 -4.88 21.96
N PHE A 249 -22.04 -4.85 22.38
CA PHE A 249 -21.07 -5.92 22.06
C PHE A 249 -20.26 -6.42 23.27
N GLY A 250 -20.35 -5.76 24.43
CA GLY A 250 -19.56 -6.06 25.62
C GLY A 250 -18.17 -5.40 25.63
N PRO A 251 -17.38 -5.64 26.70
CA PRO A 251 -16.01 -5.13 26.85
C PRO A 251 -15.11 -5.50 25.69
N ASP A 252 -14.16 -4.61 25.37
CA ASP A 252 -13.10 -4.86 24.40
C ASP A 252 -11.71 -4.59 24.99
N VAL A 253 -10.69 -4.70 24.15
CA VAL A 253 -9.29 -4.49 24.55
C VAL A 253 -9.02 -3.08 25.11
N CYS A 254 -9.82 -2.06 24.77
CA CYS A 254 -9.66 -0.73 25.38
C CYS A 254 -10.00 -0.75 26.88
N ASP A 255 -10.95 -1.58 27.31
CA ASP A 255 -11.28 -1.75 28.72
C ASP A 255 -10.11 -2.37 29.50
N GLU A 256 -9.39 -3.31 28.87
CA GLU A 256 -8.16 -3.88 29.43
C GLU A 256 -7.08 -2.80 29.52
N TYR A 257 -6.86 -2.01 28.46
CA TYR A 257 -5.87 -0.94 28.48
C TYR A 257 -6.18 0.13 29.54
N ALA A 258 -7.45 0.48 29.73
CA ALA A 258 -7.86 1.46 30.73
C ALA A 258 -7.72 0.95 32.18
N LYS A 259 -7.64 -0.37 32.39
CA LYS A 259 -7.49 -1.01 33.71
C LYS A 259 -6.09 -1.54 33.99
N HIS A 260 -5.22 -1.54 32.98
CA HIS A 260 -3.85 -2.00 33.08
C HIS A 260 -3.04 -1.17 34.10
N ASP A 261 -2.19 -1.79 34.89
CA ASP A 261 -1.29 -1.09 35.80
C ASP A 261 0.08 -1.79 35.84
N GLU A 262 1.11 -1.07 35.41
CA GLU A 262 2.52 -1.51 35.43
C GLU A 262 3.34 -0.74 36.48
N GLY A 263 2.69 -0.20 37.51
CA GLY A 263 3.32 0.54 38.62
C GLY A 263 3.34 2.06 38.44
N LEU A 264 2.75 2.58 37.36
CA LEU A 264 2.58 4.02 37.10
C LEU A 264 1.16 4.51 37.43
N GLY A 265 0.26 3.59 37.82
CA GLY A 265 -1.14 3.85 38.09
C GLY A 265 -2.05 3.27 37.00
N THR A 266 -3.33 3.11 37.35
CA THR A 266 -4.32 2.47 36.48
C THR A 266 -4.51 3.21 35.17
N GLY A 267 -4.38 2.49 34.07
CA GLY A 267 -4.47 2.98 32.70
C GLY A 267 -3.22 3.73 32.21
N ILE A 268 -2.13 3.75 32.99
CA ILE A 268 -0.92 4.52 32.65
C ILE A 268 0.18 3.56 32.18
N PHE A 269 0.68 3.82 30.98
CA PHE A 269 1.71 3.04 30.33
C PHE A 269 3.03 3.81 30.25
N PRO A 270 4.18 3.14 30.31
CA PRO A 270 5.43 3.71 29.81
C PRO A 270 5.29 4.13 28.33
N VAL A 271 5.94 5.23 27.94
CA VAL A 271 5.79 5.84 26.60
C VAL A 271 6.10 4.86 25.46
N ASP A 272 7.03 3.94 25.66
CA ASP A 272 7.46 2.93 24.70
C ASP A 272 6.61 1.64 24.71
N LYS A 273 5.66 1.52 25.65
CA LYS A 273 4.78 0.36 25.82
C LYS A 273 3.31 0.64 25.53
N VAL A 274 2.96 1.87 25.13
CA VAL A 274 1.57 2.23 24.87
C VAL A 274 1.02 1.38 23.73
N PRO A 275 -0.09 0.65 23.94
CA PRO A 275 -0.66 -0.20 22.91
C PRO A 275 -1.21 0.64 21.75
N LEU A 276 -1.14 0.09 20.54
CA LEU A 276 -1.75 0.73 19.38
C LEU A 276 -3.28 0.66 19.49
N PRO A 277 -4.02 1.76 19.24
CA PRO A 277 -5.47 1.74 19.14
C PRO A 277 -5.95 0.71 18.11
N HIS A 278 -7.03 0.01 18.42
CA HIS A 278 -7.65 -0.93 17.48
C HIS A 278 -8.32 -0.19 16.31
N PRO A 279 -8.63 -0.88 15.20
CA PRO A 279 -9.37 -0.28 14.10
C PRO A 279 -10.67 0.36 14.58
N MET A 280 -11.02 1.52 14.01
CA MET A 280 -12.23 2.29 14.36
C MET A 280 -12.30 2.83 15.81
N CYS A 281 -11.23 2.69 16.61
CA CYS A 281 -11.18 3.18 17.98
C CYS A 281 -11.43 4.70 18.07
N LEU A 282 -12.17 5.11 19.11
CA LEU A 282 -12.46 6.50 19.42
C LEU A 282 -11.81 6.97 20.74
N CYS A 283 -11.16 6.05 21.45
CA CYS A 283 -10.39 6.36 22.65
C CYS A 283 -9.20 7.27 22.31
N THR A 284 -8.57 7.82 23.34
CA THR A 284 -7.46 8.74 23.19
C THR A 284 -6.44 8.53 24.30
N GLN A 285 -5.27 9.11 24.12
CA GLN A 285 -4.16 9.04 25.05
C GLN A 285 -3.86 10.46 25.54
N ALA A 286 -3.36 10.60 26.76
CA ALA A 286 -2.85 11.87 27.27
C ALA A 286 -1.53 11.63 28.01
N ALA A 287 -0.64 12.62 27.95
CA ALA A 287 0.59 12.57 28.73
C ALA A 287 0.27 12.56 30.23
N TYR A 288 0.90 11.65 30.96
CA TYR A 288 0.97 11.65 32.41
C TYR A 288 2.18 12.48 32.84
N ILE A 289 1.90 13.63 33.44
CA ILE A 289 2.86 14.63 33.91
C ILE A 289 2.56 14.87 35.39
N PRO A 290 3.26 14.18 36.31
CA PRO A 290 2.96 14.25 37.74
C PRO A 290 3.32 15.61 38.34
N LYS A 291 4.37 16.26 37.84
CA LYS A 291 4.75 17.62 38.23
C LYS A 291 3.61 18.60 38.03
N ASP A 292 3.57 19.61 38.89
CA ASP A 292 2.70 20.75 38.73
C ASP A 292 3.21 21.70 37.65
N PHE A 293 2.28 22.48 37.10
CA PHE A 293 2.56 23.42 36.02
C PHE A 293 3.63 24.44 36.43
N ASP A 294 3.61 24.83 37.70
CA ASP A 294 4.50 25.85 38.24
C ASP A 294 5.90 25.29 38.52
N GLU A 295 5.98 24.05 38.99
CA GLU A 295 7.26 23.34 39.17
C GLU A 295 8.02 23.23 37.86
N ILE A 296 7.33 22.87 36.76
CA ILE A 296 7.93 22.77 35.43
C ILE A 296 8.46 24.13 34.96
N GLY A 297 7.68 25.19 35.14
CA GLY A 297 8.06 26.53 34.71
C GLY A 297 9.26 27.09 35.48
N GLU A 298 9.29 26.90 36.80
CA GLU A 298 10.43 27.30 37.63
C GLU A 298 11.70 26.50 37.31
N GLU A 299 11.56 25.19 37.10
CA GLU A 299 12.67 24.29 36.73
C GLU A 299 13.28 24.67 35.39
N LEU A 300 12.44 24.88 34.35
CA LEU A 300 12.90 25.39 33.05
C LEU A 300 13.53 26.78 33.20
N GLY A 301 12.94 27.66 34.01
CA GLY A 301 13.47 29.01 34.23
C GLY A 301 14.86 29.01 34.86
N ARG A 302 15.11 28.16 35.85
CA ARG A 302 16.45 27.98 36.45
C ARG A 302 17.44 27.45 35.42
N TRP A 303 17.03 26.44 34.64
CA TRP A 303 17.87 25.83 33.61
C TRP A 303 18.26 26.83 32.50
N VAL A 304 17.31 27.62 32.00
CA VAL A 304 17.57 28.69 31.00
C VAL A 304 18.53 29.75 31.53
N ARG A 305 18.54 30.02 32.84
CA ARG A 305 19.50 30.93 33.50
C ARG A 305 20.88 30.30 33.76
N GLY A 306 21.10 29.05 33.33
CA GLY A 306 22.39 28.37 33.41
C GLY A 306 22.58 27.49 34.64
N GLU A 307 21.54 27.22 35.42
CA GLU A 307 21.61 26.21 36.47
C GLU A 307 21.60 24.80 35.85
N SER A 308 22.47 23.91 36.35
CA SER A 308 22.50 22.53 35.85
C SER A 308 21.25 21.75 36.29
N ASN A 309 20.73 20.95 35.37
CA ASN A 309 19.65 20.01 35.63
C ASN A 309 19.96 18.72 34.85
N PRO A 310 20.41 17.64 35.52
CA PRO A 310 20.84 16.42 34.83
C PRO A 310 19.82 15.84 33.86
N THR A 311 18.52 15.95 34.18
CA THR A 311 17.44 15.46 33.31
C THR A 311 17.31 16.31 32.05
N LEU A 312 17.28 17.64 32.18
CA LEU A 312 17.17 18.56 31.05
C LEU A 312 18.47 18.61 30.22
N ASP A 313 19.63 18.52 30.88
CA ASP A 313 20.95 18.45 30.24
C ASP A 313 21.07 17.17 29.39
N GLY A 314 20.66 16.02 29.95
CA GLY A 314 20.62 14.74 29.22
C GLY A 314 19.65 14.76 28.05
N TRP A 315 18.44 15.26 28.29
CA TRP A 315 17.42 15.45 27.24
C TRP A 315 17.90 16.37 26.12
N TYR A 316 18.56 17.49 26.45
CA TYR A 316 19.13 18.40 25.45
C TYR A 316 20.32 17.74 24.73
N GLY A 317 21.09 16.87 25.39
CA GLY A 317 22.10 16.05 24.72
C GLY A 317 21.51 15.11 23.65
N GLU A 318 20.37 14.50 23.95
CA GLU A 318 19.69 13.55 23.06
C GLU A 318 18.97 14.27 21.90
N PHE A 319 18.17 15.29 22.21
CA PHE A 319 17.30 15.95 21.24
C PHE A 319 17.80 17.32 20.79
N GLY A 320 18.79 17.92 21.44
CA GLY A 320 19.21 19.32 21.25
C GLY A 320 19.63 19.67 19.83
N ARG A 321 20.12 18.70 19.05
CA ARG A 321 20.37 18.90 17.61
C ARG A 321 19.09 19.16 16.81
N GLU A 322 17.97 18.56 17.20
CA GLU A 322 16.65 18.84 16.62
C GLU A 322 16.15 20.22 17.05
N PHE A 323 16.36 20.59 18.32
CA PHE A 323 16.08 21.93 18.85
C PHE A 323 16.92 23.03 18.19
N ALA A 324 18.14 22.71 17.74
CA ALA A 324 19.03 23.61 17.01
C ALA A 324 18.86 23.53 15.48
N GLY A 325 17.83 22.85 14.97
CA GLY A 325 17.51 22.75 13.54
C GLY A 325 18.40 21.82 12.70
N GLY A 326 19.36 21.12 13.31
CA GLY A 326 20.40 20.32 12.63
C GLY A 326 20.31 18.78 12.74
N GLY A 327 19.35 18.22 13.49
CA GLY A 327 19.28 16.78 13.78
C GLY A 327 18.55 15.93 12.72
N LYS A 328 19.00 14.67 12.53
CA LYS A 328 18.16 13.55 12.05
C LYS A 328 17.59 12.84 13.29
N GLN A 329 16.31 12.48 13.25
CA GLN A 329 15.64 11.84 14.37
C GLN A 329 15.90 10.33 14.33
N ASP A 330 16.64 9.82 15.31
CA ASP A 330 16.78 8.39 15.57
C ASP A 330 15.73 7.98 16.61
N GLY A 331 14.89 6.99 16.29
CA GLY A 331 13.88 6.50 17.23
C GLY A 331 12.69 5.86 16.55
N ASP A 332 12.86 4.61 16.11
CA ASP A 332 11.70 3.78 15.81
C ASP A 332 11.03 3.36 17.14
N ILE A 333 10.01 4.10 17.56
CA ILE A 333 9.22 3.80 18.76
C ILE A 333 8.50 2.43 18.67
N TYR A 334 8.52 1.78 17.50
CA TYR A 334 7.94 0.45 17.29
C TYR A 334 8.98 -0.68 17.27
N LYS A 335 10.21 -0.46 17.76
CA LYS A 335 11.29 -1.49 17.83
C LYS A 335 10.85 -2.81 18.48
N PHE A 336 9.88 -2.77 19.40
CA PHE A 336 9.32 -3.95 20.07
C PHE A 336 8.39 -4.81 19.19
N ARG A 337 7.96 -4.30 18.03
CA ARG A 337 7.19 -5.08 17.07
C ARG A 337 8.16 -5.87 16.21
N LYS A 338 8.14 -7.20 16.31
CA LYS A 338 8.91 -8.11 15.44
C LYS A 338 8.61 -7.74 13.98
N ARG A 339 9.55 -7.04 13.34
CA ARG A 339 9.40 -6.50 11.98
C ARG A 339 9.83 -7.58 11.00
N GLU A 340 8.89 -8.06 10.19
CA GLU A 340 9.21 -8.78 8.97
C GLU A 340 10.00 -7.84 8.02
N SER A 341 10.99 -8.36 7.30
CA SER A 341 11.75 -7.58 6.31
C SER A 341 10.82 -7.14 5.17
N TYR A 342 11.12 -6.02 4.50
CA TYR A 342 10.28 -5.56 3.39
C TYR A 342 10.25 -6.59 2.24
N ALA A 343 11.36 -7.31 2.02
CA ALA A 343 11.47 -8.39 1.05
C ALA A 343 10.55 -9.58 1.37
N ASP A 344 10.67 -10.13 2.58
CA ASP A 344 9.85 -11.27 3.04
C ASP A 344 8.34 -10.92 2.99
N TRP A 345 8.04 -9.68 3.35
CA TRP A 345 6.70 -9.13 3.26
C TRP A 345 6.19 -8.99 1.81
N PHE A 346 7.03 -8.45 0.92
CA PHE A 346 6.69 -8.22 -0.48
C PHE A 346 6.47 -9.56 -1.20
N ASP A 347 7.23 -10.59 -0.84
CA ASP A 347 7.12 -11.95 -1.36
C ASP A 347 5.76 -12.60 -1.08
N LYS A 348 5.08 -12.20 0.00
CA LYS A 348 3.74 -12.69 0.34
C LYS A 348 2.62 -12.03 -0.47
N ARG A 349 2.92 -11.03 -1.29
CA ARG A 349 1.93 -10.32 -2.11
C ARG A 349 1.61 -11.09 -3.38
N ASN A 350 0.39 -10.89 -3.89
CA ASN A 350 -0.02 -11.52 -5.14
C ASN A 350 0.72 -10.92 -6.35
N ASP A 351 0.79 -11.67 -7.44
CA ASP A 351 1.53 -11.30 -8.65
C ASP A 351 1.05 -9.99 -9.29
N SER A 352 -0.25 -9.70 -9.22
CA SER A 352 -0.80 -8.44 -9.73
C SER A 352 -0.25 -7.24 -8.97
N TYR A 353 -0.17 -7.34 -7.65
CA TYR A 353 0.41 -6.30 -6.79
C TYR A 353 1.91 -6.15 -7.07
N LYS A 354 2.66 -7.26 -7.09
CA LYS A 354 4.11 -7.24 -7.33
C LYS A 354 4.44 -6.60 -8.67
N LYS A 355 3.71 -6.96 -9.74
CA LYS A 355 3.88 -6.41 -11.10
C LYS A 355 3.52 -4.92 -11.19
N ALA A 356 2.56 -4.46 -10.40
CA ALA A 356 2.19 -3.04 -10.35
C ALA A 356 3.26 -2.18 -9.63
N VAL A 357 3.83 -2.68 -8.53
CA VAL A 357 4.85 -1.95 -7.75
C VAL A 357 6.19 -1.92 -8.49
N LEU A 358 6.64 -3.08 -8.97
CA LEU A 358 7.94 -3.20 -9.61
C LEU A 358 7.94 -2.75 -11.08
N GLY A 359 6.77 -2.75 -11.73
CA GLY A 359 6.69 -2.72 -13.17
C GLY A 359 7.17 -4.05 -13.80
N THR A 360 6.95 -4.21 -15.11
CA THR A 360 7.12 -5.49 -15.80
C THR A 360 8.52 -6.10 -15.66
N HIS A 361 9.59 -5.33 -15.90
CA HIS A 361 10.96 -5.86 -15.93
C HIS A 361 11.43 -6.33 -14.55
N LYS A 362 11.35 -5.45 -13.55
CA LYS A 362 11.74 -5.76 -12.17
C LYS A 362 10.91 -6.88 -11.56
N TYR A 363 9.62 -6.98 -11.91
CA TYR A 363 8.77 -8.09 -11.49
C TYR A 363 9.30 -9.44 -11.98
N TYR A 364 9.76 -9.54 -13.22
CA TYR A 364 10.32 -10.79 -13.72
C TYR A 364 11.71 -11.10 -13.15
N LEU A 365 12.53 -10.09 -12.81
CA LEU A 365 13.73 -10.31 -12.00
C LEU A 365 13.39 -10.83 -10.59
N HIS A 366 12.31 -10.32 -9.99
CA HIS A 366 11.80 -10.75 -8.69
C HIS A 366 11.32 -12.20 -8.74
N LYS A 367 10.53 -12.53 -9.75
CA LYS A 367 10.04 -13.89 -10.00
C LYS A 367 11.17 -14.90 -10.24
N ALA A 368 12.25 -14.46 -10.90
CA ALA A 368 13.47 -15.24 -11.10
C ALA A 368 14.32 -15.45 -9.83
N GLY A 369 14.00 -14.77 -8.71
CA GLY A 369 14.80 -14.85 -7.48
C GLY A 369 16.15 -14.12 -7.55
N VAL A 370 16.36 -13.27 -8.55
CA VAL A 370 17.61 -12.48 -8.73
C VAL A 370 17.45 -11.02 -8.31
N PHE A 371 16.25 -10.64 -7.86
CA PHE A 371 15.96 -9.28 -7.42
C PHE A 371 16.52 -9.03 -6.02
N LYS A 372 17.27 -7.93 -5.88
CA LYS A 372 17.85 -7.49 -4.62
C LYS A 372 17.03 -6.35 -4.02
N ASP A 373 17.05 -6.20 -2.71
CA ASP A 373 16.34 -5.10 -2.03
C ASP A 373 16.73 -3.71 -2.55
N SER A 374 18.00 -3.52 -2.91
CA SER A 374 18.45 -2.26 -3.51
C SER A 374 17.78 -1.94 -4.86
N TYR A 375 17.19 -2.92 -5.54
CA TYR A 375 16.58 -2.74 -6.86
C TYR A 375 15.18 -2.11 -6.79
N PHE A 376 14.56 -2.02 -5.61
CA PHE A 376 13.26 -1.34 -5.47
C PHE A 376 13.33 0.10 -5.99
N ASP A 377 14.40 0.83 -5.67
CA ASP A 377 14.54 2.25 -5.99
C ASP A 377 15.33 2.54 -7.28
N MET A 378 16.09 1.57 -7.81
CA MET A 378 16.90 1.77 -9.02
C MET A 378 16.05 1.81 -10.30
N PRO A 379 16.21 2.78 -11.22
CA PRO A 379 15.48 2.77 -12.49
C PRO A 379 15.91 1.59 -13.38
N TRP A 380 15.03 1.16 -14.30
CA TRP A 380 15.36 0.06 -15.22
C TRP A 380 16.62 0.33 -16.05
N SER A 381 16.89 1.59 -16.43
CA SER A 381 18.10 1.98 -17.17
C SER A 381 19.39 1.54 -16.49
N GLU A 382 19.42 1.50 -15.15
CA GLU A 382 20.58 1.04 -14.37
C GLU A 382 20.61 -0.48 -14.18
N LEU A 383 19.47 -1.15 -14.31
CA LEU A 383 19.33 -2.60 -14.19
C LEU A 383 19.35 -3.33 -15.54
N ASN A 384 19.36 -2.61 -16.66
CA ASN A 384 19.20 -3.14 -18.02
C ASN A 384 20.49 -3.78 -18.58
N THR A 385 21.01 -4.79 -17.88
CA THR A 385 22.16 -5.58 -18.34
C THR A 385 21.71 -6.68 -19.32
N GLU A 386 22.64 -7.25 -20.10
CA GLU A 386 22.36 -8.39 -20.97
C GLU A 386 21.80 -9.58 -20.19
N LYS A 387 22.42 -9.94 -19.06
CA LYS A 387 21.95 -10.97 -18.13
C LYS A 387 20.50 -10.73 -17.71
N ASN A 388 20.18 -9.52 -17.26
CA ASN A 388 18.81 -9.19 -16.80
C ASN A 388 17.78 -9.20 -17.94
N ARG A 389 18.14 -8.76 -19.15
CA ARG A 389 17.24 -8.85 -20.32
C ARG A 389 16.90 -10.30 -20.66
N ILE A 390 17.90 -11.18 -20.64
CA ILE A 390 17.73 -12.61 -20.91
C ILE A 390 16.80 -13.25 -19.87
N ILE A 391 17.04 -12.99 -18.57
CA ILE A 391 16.18 -13.47 -17.48
C ILE A 391 14.74 -12.97 -17.67
N VAL A 392 14.55 -11.67 -17.91
CA VAL A 392 13.21 -11.08 -18.06
C VAL A 392 12.48 -11.66 -19.26
N ALA A 393 13.14 -11.82 -20.41
CA ALA A 393 12.55 -12.44 -21.60
C ALA A 393 12.12 -13.88 -21.31
N ARG A 394 13.01 -14.69 -20.70
CA ARG A 394 12.74 -16.07 -20.29
C ARG A 394 11.55 -16.17 -19.35
N GLU A 395 11.61 -15.50 -18.20
CA GLU A 395 10.56 -15.61 -17.16
C GLU A 395 9.21 -15.16 -17.67
N LYS A 396 9.19 -14.13 -18.51
CA LYS A 396 7.97 -13.67 -19.17
C LYS A 396 7.42 -14.71 -20.14
N THR A 397 8.26 -15.35 -20.94
CA THR A 397 7.84 -16.42 -21.85
C THR A 397 7.35 -17.65 -21.10
N LEU A 398 7.98 -18.04 -19.99
CA LEU A 398 7.51 -19.15 -19.16
C LEU A 398 6.17 -18.82 -18.48
N ALA A 399 5.99 -17.58 -18.03
CA ALA A 399 4.76 -17.17 -17.34
C ALA A 399 3.57 -16.89 -18.27
N GLU A 400 3.82 -16.32 -19.46
CA GLU A 400 2.77 -15.87 -20.39
C GLU A 400 2.63 -16.78 -21.64
N GLY A 401 3.55 -17.74 -21.82
CA GLY A 401 3.66 -18.58 -23.01
C GLY A 401 4.45 -17.95 -24.16
N PRO A 402 4.88 -18.75 -25.16
CA PRO A 402 5.54 -18.26 -26.37
C PRO A 402 4.65 -17.30 -27.17
N LYS A 403 5.13 -16.07 -27.40
CA LYS A 403 4.43 -15.09 -28.25
C LYS A 403 5.01 -15.06 -29.65
N TRP A 404 4.19 -15.39 -30.64
CA TRP A 404 4.56 -15.39 -32.05
C TRP A 404 3.95 -14.19 -32.78
N LYS A 405 4.64 -13.73 -33.85
CA LYS A 405 4.01 -12.84 -34.83
C LYS A 405 2.87 -13.59 -35.54
N SER A 406 1.84 -12.86 -35.98
CA SER A 406 0.64 -13.44 -36.60
C SER A 406 0.99 -14.46 -37.71
N GLY A 407 0.43 -15.67 -37.60
CA GLY A 407 0.62 -16.78 -38.55
C GLY A 407 1.98 -17.48 -38.51
N LYS A 408 2.95 -17.01 -37.70
CA LYS A 408 4.29 -17.62 -37.66
C LYS A 408 4.32 -18.96 -36.98
N LEU A 409 3.55 -19.15 -35.91
CA LEU A 409 3.51 -20.42 -35.19
C LEU A 409 3.07 -21.56 -36.12
N GLU A 410 1.95 -21.36 -36.82
CA GLU A 410 1.39 -22.32 -37.76
C GLU A 410 2.34 -22.59 -38.93
N GLN A 411 2.99 -21.54 -39.45
CA GLN A 411 4.02 -21.67 -40.48
C GLN A 411 5.19 -22.53 -40.00
N HIS A 412 5.67 -22.31 -38.77
CA HIS A 412 6.78 -23.06 -38.20
C HIS A 412 6.41 -24.54 -38.01
N VAL A 413 5.27 -24.83 -37.38
CA VAL A 413 4.78 -26.20 -37.16
C VAL A 413 4.67 -26.95 -38.50
N SER A 414 4.00 -26.35 -39.48
CA SER A 414 3.86 -26.93 -40.82
C SER A 414 5.22 -27.21 -41.48
N THR A 415 6.13 -26.23 -41.44
CA THR A 415 7.48 -26.39 -42.00
C THR A 415 8.26 -27.51 -41.32
N ARG A 416 8.14 -27.65 -40.00
CA ARG A 416 8.87 -28.70 -39.25
C ARG A 416 8.32 -30.09 -39.51
N ARG A 417 7.01 -30.26 -39.71
CA ARG A 417 6.42 -31.54 -40.14
C ARG A 417 6.91 -31.95 -41.53
N ILE A 418 6.87 -31.03 -42.51
CA ILE A 418 7.35 -31.30 -43.88
C ILE A 418 8.82 -31.75 -43.89
N ARG A 419 9.64 -31.13 -43.05
CA ARG A 419 11.06 -31.50 -42.91
C ARG A 419 11.30 -32.73 -42.04
N LYS A 420 10.26 -33.35 -41.48
CA LYS A 420 10.33 -34.48 -40.53
C LYS A 420 11.17 -34.17 -39.28
N HIS A 421 11.21 -32.90 -38.88
CA HIS A 421 11.86 -32.46 -37.64
C HIS A 421 10.99 -32.74 -36.42
N ILE A 422 9.68 -32.86 -36.61
CA ILE A 422 8.70 -33.19 -35.58
C ILE A 422 7.69 -34.20 -36.14
N PRO A 423 7.01 -34.98 -35.28
CA PRO A 423 5.92 -35.87 -35.69
C PRO A 423 4.78 -35.16 -36.42
N ASP A 424 4.15 -35.86 -37.37
CA ASP A 424 3.07 -35.29 -38.19
C ASP A 424 1.81 -34.90 -37.38
N ASN A 425 1.63 -35.50 -36.20
CA ASN A 425 0.52 -35.22 -35.30
C ASN A 425 0.77 -34.05 -34.32
N TRP A 426 1.97 -33.47 -34.27
CA TRP A 426 2.30 -32.38 -33.33
C TRP A 426 1.51 -31.11 -33.60
N THR A 427 0.67 -30.69 -32.66
CA THR A 427 -0.08 -29.45 -32.69
C THR A 427 0.80 -28.22 -32.41
N ALA A 428 0.23 -27.02 -32.55
CA ALA A 428 0.87 -25.79 -32.13
C ALA A 428 1.17 -25.75 -30.62
N GLN A 429 0.35 -26.44 -29.82
CA GLN A 429 0.58 -26.59 -28.38
C GLN A 429 1.81 -27.47 -28.12
N ASP A 430 1.87 -28.67 -28.71
CA ASP A 430 3.01 -29.60 -28.55
C ASP A 430 4.34 -28.93 -28.93
N TYR A 431 4.32 -28.12 -29.98
CA TYR A 431 5.48 -27.37 -30.44
C TYR A 431 5.90 -26.27 -29.44
N ASN A 432 4.95 -25.52 -28.89
CA ASN A 432 5.23 -24.55 -27.83
C ASN A 432 5.70 -25.24 -26.54
N ASP A 433 5.20 -26.42 -26.22
CA ASP A 433 5.64 -27.19 -25.05
C ASP A 433 7.09 -27.65 -25.20
N LYS A 434 7.52 -28.09 -26.39
CA LYS A 434 8.95 -28.36 -26.69
C LYS A 434 9.81 -27.11 -26.52
N ILE A 435 9.33 -25.95 -26.99
CA ILE A 435 10.03 -24.67 -26.83
C ILE A 435 10.20 -24.31 -25.36
N LEU A 436 9.12 -24.41 -24.57
CA LEU A 436 9.14 -24.12 -23.14
C LEU A 436 10.09 -25.07 -22.41
N GLY A 437 10.12 -26.36 -22.77
CA GLY A 437 11.07 -27.32 -22.21
C GLY A 437 12.54 -26.95 -22.44
N ILE A 438 12.89 -26.39 -23.59
CA ILE A 438 14.26 -25.92 -23.88
C ILE A 438 14.58 -24.66 -23.09
N ILE A 439 13.66 -23.70 -23.05
CA ILE A 439 13.83 -22.43 -22.32
C ILE A 439 13.91 -22.67 -20.80
N ASP A 440 13.20 -23.68 -20.29
CA ASP A 440 13.22 -24.00 -18.87
C ASP A 440 14.48 -24.79 -18.45
N ASN A 441 15.14 -25.47 -19.39
CA ASN A 441 16.32 -26.28 -19.13
C ASN A 441 17.53 -25.44 -18.68
N LYS A 442 17.92 -25.58 -17.41
CA LYS A 442 19.07 -24.88 -16.81
C LYS A 442 20.43 -25.22 -17.45
N GLU A 443 20.53 -26.36 -18.14
CA GLU A 443 21.73 -26.80 -18.86
C GLU A 443 21.72 -26.37 -20.34
N ALA A 444 20.69 -25.64 -20.78
CA ALA A 444 20.65 -25.09 -22.13
C ALA A 444 21.78 -24.06 -22.32
N ASP A 445 22.42 -24.11 -23.48
CA ASP A 445 23.35 -23.09 -23.93
C ASP A 445 22.59 -21.83 -24.33
N VAL A 446 23.08 -20.68 -23.90
CA VAL A 446 22.51 -19.37 -24.18
C VAL A 446 23.46 -18.60 -25.09
N TYR A 447 22.95 -18.17 -26.24
CA TYR A 447 23.71 -17.38 -27.19
C TYR A 447 23.07 -16.02 -27.41
N ARG A 448 23.93 -15.02 -27.62
CA ARG A 448 23.56 -13.75 -28.25
C ARG A 448 23.63 -13.92 -29.77
N TYR A 449 22.64 -13.38 -30.47
CA TYR A 449 22.63 -13.34 -31.93
C TYR A 449 22.28 -11.95 -32.46
N LEU A 450 23.22 -11.36 -33.22
CA LEU A 450 23.13 -10.04 -33.87
C LEU A 450 22.69 -8.89 -32.93
N ASP A 451 23.01 -8.96 -31.64
CA ASP A 451 22.60 -8.02 -30.59
C ASP A 451 21.09 -7.79 -30.43
N LYS A 452 20.27 -8.59 -31.13
CA LYS A 452 18.80 -8.44 -31.20
C LYS A 452 18.06 -9.61 -30.59
N TYR A 453 18.69 -10.79 -30.59
CA TYR A 453 18.06 -12.03 -30.22
C TYR A 453 18.85 -12.75 -29.14
N VAL A 454 18.10 -13.45 -28.29
CA VAL A 454 18.61 -14.49 -27.40
C VAL A 454 18.23 -15.85 -27.98
N VAL A 455 19.16 -16.79 -27.93
CA VAL A 455 18.98 -18.15 -28.44
C VAL A 455 19.25 -19.14 -27.32
N PHE A 456 18.31 -20.03 -27.05
CA PHE A 456 18.44 -21.13 -26.11
C PHE A 456 18.61 -22.43 -26.88
N SER A 457 19.47 -23.33 -26.41
CA SER A 457 19.69 -24.61 -27.06
C SER A 457 19.95 -25.75 -26.08
N ASP A 458 19.34 -26.91 -26.34
CA ASP A 458 19.62 -28.18 -25.66
C ASP A 458 20.67 -29.03 -26.39
N GLY A 459 21.37 -28.48 -27.39
CA GLY A 459 22.34 -29.17 -28.24
C GLY A 459 21.71 -29.87 -29.46
N GLU A 460 20.39 -30.06 -29.48
CA GLU A 460 19.65 -30.62 -30.62
C GLU A 460 18.77 -29.59 -31.29
N TRP A 461 18.18 -28.69 -30.51
CA TRP A 461 17.28 -27.65 -30.94
C TRP A 461 17.85 -26.27 -30.62
N ILE A 462 17.45 -25.29 -31.43
CA ILE A 462 17.56 -23.89 -31.07
C ILE A 462 16.18 -23.27 -30.92
N VAL A 463 16.06 -22.34 -29.99
CA VAL A 463 14.90 -21.48 -29.77
C VAL A 463 15.40 -20.04 -29.75
N MET A 464 14.97 -19.23 -30.70
CA MET A 464 15.39 -17.84 -30.86
C MET A 464 14.21 -16.90 -30.61
N MET A 465 14.43 -15.90 -29.77
CA MET A 465 13.46 -14.85 -29.47
C MET A 465 14.13 -13.48 -29.35
N SER A 466 13.35 -12.40 -29.51
CA SER A 466 13.82 -11.04 -29.25
C SER A 466 14.10 -10.83 -27.75
N GLN A 467 14.83 -9.77 -27.41
CA GLN A 467 15.11 -9.39 -26.01
C GLN A 467 13.85 -9.08 -25.17
N GLU A 468 12.70 -8.89 -25.83
CA GLU A 468 11.40 -8.61 -25.23
C GLU A 468 10.53 -9.88 -25.09
N GLY A 469 11.05 -11.04 -25.54
CA GLY A 469 10.42 -12.35 -25.44
C GLY A 469 9.47 -12.71 -26.60
N THR A 470 9.61 -12.08 -27.77
CA THR A 470 8.82 -12.45 -28.97
C THR A 470 9.58 -13.51 -29.77
N MET A 471 8.94 -14.64 -30.06
CA MET A 471 9.52 -15.75 -30.81
C MET A 471 9.84 -15.37 -32.25
N GLU A 472 11.04 -15.70 -32.68
CA GLU A 472 11.49 -15.54 -34.06
C GLU A 472 11.55 -16.88 -34.78
N THR A 473 12.12 -17.91 -34.16
CA THR A 473 12.18 -19.26 -34.73
C THR A 473 12.49 -20.31 -33.65
N ALA A 474 12.13 -21.56 -33.92
CA ALA A 474 12.66 -22.71 -33.20
C ALA A 474 12.79 -23.88 -34.18
N PHE A 475 13.84 -24.70 -34.07
CA PHE A 475 14.01 -25.93 -34.86
C PHE A 475 15.28 -26.69 -34.47
N PRO A 476 15.40 -27.98 -34.84
CA PRO A 476 16.64 -28.72 -34.80
C PRO A 476 17.47 -28.46 -36.07
N PRO A 477 18.67 -27.86 -35.99
CA PRO A 477 19.56 -27.72 -37.14
C PRO A 477 20.18 -29.07 -37.55
N GLU A 478 20.35 -29.29 -38.85
CA GLU A 478 20.94 -30.55 -39.38
C GLU A 478 22.38 -30.80 -38.92
N LYS A 479 23.15 -29.73 -38.72
CA LYS A 479 24.51 -29.78 -38.16
C LYS A 479 24.67 -28.62 -37.19
N PHE A 480 24.53 -28.90 -35.90
CA PHE A 480 24.46 -27.90 -34.84
C PHE A 480 25.67 -26.94 -34.85
N ASP A 481 26.90 -27.49 -34.79
CA ASP A 481 28.14 -26.69 -34.74
C ASP A 481 28.35 -25.82 -35.98
N ASN A 482 27.87 -26.28 -37.14
CA ASN A 482 27.93 -25.50 -38.38
C ASN A 482 26.90 -24.37 -38.41
N TYR A 483 25.84 -24.48 -37.62
CA TYR A 483 24.77 -23.50 -37.56
C TYR A 483 25.03 -22.41 -36.52
N VAL A 484 25.40 -22.82 -35.29
CA VAL A 484 25.61 -21.95 -34.14
C VAL A 484 27.10 -21.69 -33.96
N ASN A 485 27.65 -20.71 -34.69
CA ASN A 485 29.05 -20.31 -34.55
C ASN A 485 29.28 -18.80 -34.68
N LYS A 486 30.43 -18.36 -34.18
CA LYS A 486 30.84 -16.95 -34.16
C LYS A 486 30.91 -16.31 -35.55
N GLY A 487 31.33 -17.08 -36.57
CA GLY A 487 31.36 -16.61 -37.96
C GLY A 487 29.99 -16.28 -38.54
N LYS A 488 28.91 -16.83 -37.95
CA LYS A 488 27.52 -16.54 -38.31
C LYS A 488 26.84 -15.54 -37.39
N GLY A 489 27.56 -14.97 -36.42
CA GLY A 489 27.04 -13.97 -35.48
C GLY A 489 26.45 -14.54 -34.19
N TYR A 490 26.68 -15.83 -33.89
CA TYR A 490 26.31 -16.43 -32.61
C TYR A 490 27.47 -16.33 -31.62
N GLU A 491 27.21 -15.74 -30.46
CA GLU A 491 28.16 -15.64 -29.37
C GLU A 491 27.64 -16.38 -28.14
N LEU A 492 28.36 -17.42 -27.71
CA LEU A 492 28.00 -18.19 -26.51
C LEU A 492 28.21 -17.32 -25.27
N LEU A 493 27.15 -17.13 -24.49
CA LEU A 493 27.18 -16.41 -23.22
C LEU A 493 27.44 -17.35 -22.04
N GLY A 494 27.15 -18.64 -22.22
CA GLY A 494 27.31 -19.69 -21.20
C GLY A 494 26.07 -20.55 -21.08
N LYS A 495 26.00 -21.30 -19.98
CA LYS A 495 24.82 -22.10 -19.63
C LYS A 495 23.75 -21.23 -18.99
N LEU A 496 22.47 -21.59 -19.14
CA LEU A 496 21.37 -20.82 -18.56
C LEU A 496 21.48 -20.65 -17.04
N LYS A 497 21.96 -21.67 -16.32
CA LYS A 497 22.21 -21.57 -14.87
C LYS A 497 23.21 -20.47 -14.47
N GLU A 498 24.14 -20.11 -15.35
CA GLU A 498 25.14 -19.06 -15.11
C GLU A 498 24.54 -17.65 -15.31
N MET A 499 23.34 -17.60 -15.92
CA MET A 499 22.55 -16.38 -16.09
C MET A 499 21.72 -16.01 -14.85
N TYR A 500 21.73 -16.80 -13.78
CA TYR A 500 21.17 -16.44 -12.47
C TYR A 500 22.29 -16.08 -11.50
#